data_AF-A0A7S3A9K7-F1
#
_entry.id   AF-A0A7S3A9K7-F1
#
_cell.length_a   1.000
_cell.length_b   1.000
_cell.length_c   1.000
_cell.angle_alpha   90.00
_cell.angle_beta   90.00
_cell.angle_gamma   90.00
#
_symmetry.space_group_name_H-M   'P 1'
#
loop_
_entity.id
_entity.type
_entity.pdbx_description
1 polymer ?
#
loop_
_entity_poly.entity_id
_entity_poly.type
_entity_poly.pdbx_seq_one_letter_code
_entity_poly.pdbx_strand_id
1 'polypeptide(L)'
;MLFFVGNVAGVSGCRAGKRRRWISVSMAVVDPERIGLGGYRLSNDIQKHRRALETALVSGVQVVDTAVSWGDGRSEQLIGEVLEKLLAESKVSREEIHIVSKAGYLEGFELRNLQQQNRIPENAVPFSTEGLYSLDPEFLKSQISSSLQRLRTDYVDYYLLQNPEVLLEGLLVLDDITTKEDTRIQAKQDQFAKQLEDAFVVLENQCRTGRIRGYGISSNVFVETSNDNPISIACDQLLSLAKSAADRVGAETHHFKMIQTPANLLERSAFDSNGAANWAKRNGIRIGITRPFNAYSNARSCSMRLTRAFPVTAYELELEKILQNLNDNGMEDLAAVLKQCDSMKGEFLSIVDFQNTMSGSIMPYITELLKQKQEINAVLVSEANGFFDTLQNWIAYNRYEAVVEEVGLLESVGALGALEWGKDESLHHFALRWLLVSAHDKTRP
;
A
#
# COMPACT_ATOMS: atom_id res chain seq x y z
N MET A 1 24.32 -4.95 -12.20
CA MET A 1 25.45 -5.87 -12.50
C MET A 1 25.59 -6.78 -11.29
N LEU A 2 25.20 -8.05 -11.40
CA LEU A 2 25.19 -9.05 -10.32
C LEU A 2 26.32 -10.05 -10.57
N PHE A 3 27.05 -10.44 -9.53
CA PHE A 3 27.87 -11.65 -9.54
C PHE A 3 27.70 -12.39 -8.19
N PHE A 4 27.37 -13.67 -8.29
CA PHE A 4 27.42 -14.65 -7.21
C PHE A 4 28.72 -15.46 -7.34
N VAL A 5 29.43 -15.73 -6.25
CA VAL A 5 30.29 -16.92 -6.08
C VAL A 5 30.24 -17.33 -4.60
N GLY A 6 29.96 -18.61 -4.35
CA GLY A 6 29.87 -19.19 -3.00
C GLY A 6 31.16 -19.88 -2.51
N ASN A 7 31.11 -20.20 -1.21
CA ASN A 7 31.86 -21.17 -0.38
C ASN A 7 33.19 -20.84 0.32
N VAL A 8 33.07 -20.68 1.65
CA VAL A 8 33.71 -21.36 2.82
C VAL A 8 35.25 -21.44 3.00
N ALA A 9 35.67 -20.95 4.19
CA ALA A 9 36.80 -21.27 5.08
C ALA A 9 38.27 -20.93 4.72
N GLY A 10 38.96 -20.28 5.65
CA GLY A 10 40.44 -20.18 5.70
C GLY A 10 40.97 -18.97 6.47
N VAL A 11 41.79 -19.21 7.49
CA VAL A 11 42.34 -18.24 8.46
C VAL A 11 43.63 -17.54 7.99
N SER A 12 43.87 -16.33 8.51
CA SER A 12 45.13 -15.58 8.70
C SER A 12 45.74 -14.69 7.58
N GLY A 13 46.17 -13.49 7.99
CA GLY A 13 47.19 -12.68 7.30
C GLY A 13 46.85 -11.20 7.07
N CYS A 14 47.38 -10.31 7.91
CA CYS A 14 47.34 -8.85 7.75
C CYS A 14 47.94 -8.34 6.42
N ARG A 15 47.31 -7.34 5.79
CA ARG A 15 47.95 -6.04 5.40
C ARG A 15 46.92 -5.02 4.89
N ALA A 16 47.18 -3.78 5.24
CA ALA A 16 46.31 -2.62 5.13
C ALA A 16 46.07 -2.15 3.69
N GLY A 17 44.83 -1.73 3.42
CA GLY A 17 44.41 -0.94 2.26
C GLY A 17 42.94 -0.56 2.46
N LYS A 18 42.62 0.74 2.40
CA LYS A 18 41.27 1.29 2.64
C LYS A 18 40.24 0.62 1.72
N ARG A 19 39.61 -0.47 2.16
CA ARG A 19 38.43 -1.06 1.54
C ARG A 19 37.21 -0.38 2.14
N ARG A 20 36.35 0.16 1.27
CA ARG A 20 35.00 0.61 1.62
C ARG A 20 34.34 -0.52 2.42
N ARG A 21 34.04 -0.28 3.70
CA ARG A 21 33.17 -1.15 4.49
C ARG A 21 31.79 -1.06 3.86
N TRP A 22 31.47 -2.02 3.00
CA TRP A 22 30.09 -2.43 2.87
C TRP A 22 29.72 -2.93 4.27
N ILE A 23 28.85 -2.20 4.96
CA ILE A 23 28.19 -2.71 6.14
C ILE A 23 27.42 -3.93 5.62
N SER A 24 27.97 -5.12 5.81
CA SER A 24 27.16 -6.32 5.78
C SER A 24 26.22 -6.17 6.96
N VAL A 25 25.04 -5.63 6.72
CA VAL A 25 23.90 -5.92 7.59
C VAL A 25 23.76 -7.42 7.44
N SER A 26 24.15 -8.17 8.47
CA SER A 26 23.86 -9.58 8.50
C SER A 26 22.36 -9.70 8.27
N MET A 27 21.93 -10.38 7.20
CA MET A 27 20.55 -10.85 7.03
C MET A 27 20.11 -11.81 8.16
N ALA A 28 20.88 -11.91 9.25
CA ALA A 28 20.64 -12.77 10.40
C ALA A 28 19.64 -12.19 11.42
N VAL A 29 18.97 -11.06 11.17
CA VAL A 29 18.07 -10.43 12.18
C VAL A 29 16.64 -10.20 11.69
N VAL A 30 16.35 -10.33 10.39
CA VAL A 30 14.98 -10.18 9.89
C VAL A 30 14.52 -11.48 9.26
N ASP A 31 13.63 -12.14 9.97
CA ASP A 31 12.89 -13.30 9.50
C ASP A 31 12.05 -12.91 8.26
N PRO A 32 12.35 -13.43 7.06
CA PRO A 32 11.70 -13.01 5.82
C PRO A 32 10.20 -13.35 5.81
N GLU A 33 9.75 -14.29 6.66
CA GLU A 33 8.32 -14.61 6.86
C GLU A 33 7.55 -13.43 7.50
N ARG A 34 8.25 -12.47 8.11
CA ARG A 34 7.68 -11.27 8.74
C ARG A 34 7.65 -10.05 7.83
N ILE A 35 8.15 -10.18 6.61
CA ILE A 35 8.07 -9.13 5.59
C ILE A 35 7.04 -9.56 4.55
N GLY A 36 6.17 -8.63 4.16
CA GLY A 36 5.28 -8.80 3.02
C GLY A 36 5.62 -7.84 1.88
N LEU A 37 5.32 -8.26 0.65
CA LEU A 37 5.39 -7.39 -0.52
C LEU A 37 4.01 -6.77 -0.79
N GLY A 38 3.92 -5.44 -0.73
CA GLY A 38 2.71 -4.69 -1.08
C GLY A 38 2.56 -4.48 -2.59
N GLY A 39 1.39 -4.85 -3.11
CA GLY A 39 1.02 -4.82 -4.52
C GLY A 39 0.47 -3.50 -5.04
N TYR A 40 0.32 -2.47 -4.20
CA TYR A 40 -0.42 -1.23 -4.53
C TYR A 40 0.03 -0.55 -5.82
N ARG A 41 1.31 -0.67 -6.18
CA ARG A 41 1.90 -0.09 -7.40
C ARG A 41 2.32 -1.13 -8.43
N LEU A 42 2.06 -2.41 -8.18
CA LEU A 42 2.43 -3.48 -9.11
C LEU A 42 1.54 -3.44 -10.35
N SER A 43 2.15 -3.77 -11.49
CA SER A 43 1.49 -3.86 -12.79
C SER A 43 2.23 -4.87 -13.65
N ASN A 44 1.49 -5.73 -14.34
CA ASN A 44 2.03 -6.74 -15.26
C ASN A 44 2.69 -6.15 -16.51
N ASP A 45 2.38 -4.89 -16.84
CA ASP A 45 2.99 -4.15 -17.94
C ASP A 45 4.44 -3.71 -17.65
N ILE A 46 4.87 -3.73 -16.37
CA ILE A 46 6.17 -3.21 -15.95
C ILE A 46 7.12 -4.35 -15.57
N GLN A 47 8.11 -4.62 -16.43
CA GLN A 47 9.09 -5.70 -16.23
C GLN A 47 9.88 -5.59 -14.92
N LYS A 48 10.13 -4.37 -14.43
CA LYS A 48 10.78 -4.14 -13.14
C LYS A 48 9.91 -4.65 -11.97
N HIS A 49 8.59 -4.52 -12.06
CA HIS A 49 7.65 -5.02 -11.05
C HIS A 49 7.64 -6.54 -11.01
N ARG A 50 7.62 -7.20 -12.18
CA ARG A 50 7.76 -8.66 -12.28
C ARG A 50 9.05 -9.16 -11.63
N ARG A 51 10.19 -8.58 -12.00
CA ARG A 51 11.50 -8.97 -11.43
C ARG A 51 11.55 -8.75 -9.92
N ALA A 52 10.97 -7.66 -9.42
CA ALA A 52 10.93 -7.39 -7.98
C ALA A 52 10.10 -8.45 -7.23
N LEU A 53 8.91 -8.80 -7.74
CA LEU A 53 8.08 -9.85 -7.15
C LEU A 53 8.75 -11.23 -7.21
N GLU A 54 9.32 -11.61 -8.37
CA GLU A 54 10.06 -12.88 -8.51
C GLU A 54 11.24 -12.95 -7.53
N THR A 55 12.00 -11.86 -7.40
CA THR A 55 13.14 -11.80 -6.47
C THR A 55 12.69 -11.92 -5.03
N ALA A 56 11.61 -11.23 -4.64
CA ALA A 56 11.10 -11.28 -3.27
C ALA A 56 10.70 -12.69 -2.87
N LEU A 57 9.86 -13.35 -3.69
CA LEU A 57 9.36 -14.69 -3.42
C LEU A 57 10.48 -15.73 -3.36
N VAL A 58 11.41 -15.72 -4.33
CA VAL A 58 12.56 -16.64 -4.35
C VAL A 58 13.54 -16.37 -3.19
N SER A 59 13.54 -15.15 -2.64
CA SER A 59 14.35 -14.81 -1.47
C SER A 59 13.68 -15.18 -0.13
N GLY A 60 12.51 -15.83 -0.16
CA GLY A 60 11.81 -16.31 1.03
C GLY A 60 10.74 -15.36 1.60
N VAL A 61 10.39 -14.27 0.90
CA VAL A 61 9.22 -13.47 1.28
C VAL A 61 7.97 -14.31 1.03
N GLN A 62 7.19 -14.54 2.08
CA GLN A 62 6.01 -15.41 2.03
C GLN A 62 4.69 -14.65 1.91
N VAL A 63 4.63 -13.36 2.26
CA VAL A 63 3.37 -12.61 2.23
C VAL A 63 3.30 -11.71 1.01
N VAL A 64 2.23 -11.81 0.23
CA VAL A 64 1.92 -10.90 -0.87
C VAL A 64 0.56 -10.25 -0.63
N ASP A 65 0.56 -8.93 -0.59
CA ASP A 65 -0.63 -8.12 -0.33
C ASP A 65 -1.08 -7.44 -1.62
N THR A 66 -2.36 -7.53 -1.97
CA THR A 66 -2.95 -6.98 -3.20
C THR A 66 -4.39 -6.51 -2.94
N ALA A 67 -5.09 -5.97 -3.93
CA ALA A 67 -6.53 -5.72 -3.88
C ALA A 67 -7.13 -5.70 -5.29
N VAL A 68 -8.45 -5.86 -5.40
CA VAL A 68 -9.20 -5.84 -6.66
C VAL A 68 -9.00 -4.54 -7.43
N SER A 69 -9.05 -3.40 -6.74
CA SER A 69 -8.99 -2.06 -7.35
C SER A 69 -7.58 -1.66 -7.79
N TRP A 70 -6.53 -2.35 -7.34
CA TRP A 70 -5.16 -1.91 -7.55
C TRP A 70 -4.71 -2.10 -9.00
N GLY A 71 -4.53 -0.96 -9.68
CA GLY A 71 -4.16 -0.92 -11.09
C GLY A 71 -5.23 -1.51 -12.00
N ASP A 72 -6.51 -1.44 -11.63
CA ASP A 72 -7.63 -2.06 -12.36
C ASP A 72 -7.45 -3.59 -12.48
N GLY A 73 -7.03 -4.22 -11.37
CA GLY A 73 -6.73 -5.65 -11.28
C GLY A 73 -5.35 -6.09 -11.77
N ARG A 74 -4.53 -5.20 -12.32
CA ARG A 74 -3.17 -5.54 -12.83
C ARG A 74 -2.22 -6.06 -11.75
N SER A 75 -2.37 -5.60 -10.51
CA SER A 75 -1.57 -6.12 -9.39
C SER A 75 -1.82 -7.62 -9.20
N GLU A 76 -3.09 -8.04 -9.15
CA GLU A 76 -3.49 -9.44 -9.03
C GLU A 76 -3.05 -10.28 -10.23
N GLN A 77 -3.18 -9.75 -11.45
CA GLN A 77 -2.73 -10.43 -12.67
C GLN A 77 -1.21 -10.69 -12.64
N LEU A 78 -0.41 -9.69 -12.27
CA LEU A 78 1.04 -9.86 -12.16
C LEU A 78 1.38 -10.94 -11.13
N ILE A 79 0.71 -10.92 -9.99
CA ILE A 79 0.95 -11.89 -8.91
C ILE A 79 0.61 -13.30 -9.39
N GLY A 80 -0.54 -13.50 -10.04
CA GLY A 80 -0.93 -14.79 -10.58
C GLY A 80 0.04 -15.31 -11.64
N GLU A 81 0.47 -14.45 -12.57
CA GLU A 81 1.45 -14.80 -13.60
C GLU A 81 2.82 -15.20 -13.02
N VAL A 82 3.29 -14.49 -11.99
CA VAL A 82 4.57 -14.81 -11.34
C VAL A 82 4.46 -16.09 -10.52
N LEU A 83 3.38 -16.28 -9.77
CA LEU A 83 3.18 -17.51 -8.99
C LEU A 83 3.07 -18.73 -9.88
N GLU A 84 2.25 -18.69 -10.94
CA GLU A 84 2.13 -19.79 -11.90
C GLU A 84 3.51 -20.20 -12.47
N LYS A 85 4.32 -19.22 -12.87
CA LYS A 85 5.70 -19.44 -13.33
C LYS A 85 6.56 -20.09 -12.25
N LEU A 86 6.63 -19.53 -11.04
CA LEU A 86 7.52 -20.03 -9.99
C LEU A 86 7.09 -21.41 -9.46
N LEU A 87 5.80 -21.70 -9.44
CA LEU A 87 5.26 -23.03 -9.11
C LEU A 87 5.65 -24.05 -10.19
N ALA A 88 5.48 -23.72 -11.47
CA ALA A 88 5.90 -24.58 -12.57
C ALA A 88 7.42 -24.84 -12.57
N GLU A 89 8.21 -23.86 -12.12
CA GLU A 89 9.67 -23.98 -11.95
C GLU A 89 10.07 -24.63 -10.61
N SER A 90 9.12 -25.03 -9.75
CA SER A 90 9.38 -25.59 -8.41
C SER A 90 10.29 -24.72 -7.53
N LYS A 91 10.19 -23.39 -7.68
CA LYS A 91 10.99 -22.41 -6.91
C LYS A 91 10.33 -22.00 -5.59
N VAL A 92 9.02 -22.17 -5.50
CA VAL A 92 8.19 -21.91 -4.32
C VAL A 92 7.08 -22.96 -4.29
N SER A 93 6.47 -23.19 -3.13
CA SER A 93 5.23 -23.96 -2.98
C SER A 93 4.06 -23.00 -2.74
N ARG A 94 2.84 -23.33 -3.20
CA ARG A 94 1.69 -22.43 -3.03
C ARG A 94 1.36 -22.27 -1.54
N GLU A 95 1.54 -23.33 -0.77
CA GLU A 95 1.26 -23.44 0.65
C GLU A 95 2.20 -22.58 1.51
N GLU A 96 3.36 -22.20 0.97
CA GLU A 96 4.33 -21.31 1.63
C GLU A 96 3.99 -19.83 1.43
N ILE A 97 3.18 -19.50 0.41
CA ILE A 97 2.87 -18.11 0.08
C ILE A 97 1.50 -17.73 0.65
N HIS A 98 1.45 -16.73 1.50
CA HIS A 98 0.20 -16.15 2.00
C HIS A 98 -0.22 -14.96 1.13
N ILE A 99 -1.34 -15.11 0.43
CA ILE A 99 -1.93 -14.04 -0.39
C ILE A 99 -3.02 -13.33 0.41
N VAL A 100 -2.90 -12.01 0.52
CA VAL A 100 -3.91 -11.11 1.07
C VAL A 100 -4.51 -10.29 -0.06
N SER A 101 -5.79 -10.46 -0.37
CA SER A 101 -6.52 -9.57 -1.31
C SER A 101 -7.63 -8.81 -0.59
N LYS A 102 -8.22 -7.80 -1.25
CA LYS A 102 -9.19 -6.90 -0.64
C LYS A 102 -10.28 -6.48 -1.62
N ALA A 103 -11.45 -6.19 -1.06
CA ALA A 103 -12.67 -5.78 -1.77
C ALA A 103 -13.28 -4.49 -1.21
N GLY A 104 -14.26 -3.96 -1.94
CA GLY A 104 -15.14 -2.88 -1.52
C GLY A 104 -15.16 -1.71 -2.51
N TYR A 105 -13.99 -1.34 -3.04
CA TYR A 105 -13.87 -0.29 -4.05
C TYR A 105 -14.38 -0.76 -5.41
N LEU A 106 -15.13 0.12 -6.07
CA LEU A 106 -15.67 -0.05 -7.42
C LEU A 106 -15.28 1.17 -8.26
N GLU A 107 -14.30 0.98 -9.15
CA GLU A 107 -13.76 2.02 -10.02
C GLU A 107 -13.29 1.42 -11.35
N GLY A 108 -12.81 2.26 -12.26
CA GLY A 108 -12.13 1.79 -13.46
C GLY A 108 -13.01 0.94 -14.39
N PHE A 109 -12.46 -0.14 -14.91
CA PHE A 109 -13.14 -0.99 -15.88
C PHE A 109 -14.32 -1.75 -15.27
N GLU A 110 -14.19 -2.18 -14.02
CA GLU A 110 -15.28 -2.89 -13.31
C GLU A 110 -16.52 -1.99 -13.19
N LEU A 111 -16.34 -0.74 -12.75
CA LEU A 111 -17.44 0.22 -12.64
C LEU A 111 -18.12 0.47 -14.00
N ARG A 112 -17.34 0.74 -15.05
CA ARG A 112 -17.87 0.98 -16.40
C ARG A 112 -18.68 -0.20 -16.92
N ASN A 113 -18.23 -1.42 -16.68
CA ASN A 113 -18.95 -2.62 -17.10
C ASN A 113 -20.27 -2.80 -16.35
N LEU A 114 -20.28 -2.61 -15.02
CA LEU A 114 -21.52 -2.71 -14.24
C LEU A 114 -22.52 -1.62 -14.61
N GLN A 115 -22.06 -0.41 -14.94
CA GLN A 115 -22.90 0.67 -15.45
C GLN A 115 -23.55 0.28 -16.79
N GLN A 116 -22.77 -0.25 -17.74
CA GLN A 116 -23.31 -0.71 -19.03
C GLN A 116 -24.34 -1.83 -18.90
N GLN A 117 -24.22 -2.65 -17.86
CA GLN A 117 -25.14 -3.75 -17.57
C GLN A 117 -26.34 -3.33 -16.69
N ASN A 118 -26.39 -2.09 -16.19
CA ASN A 118 -27.33 -1.66 -15.15
C ASN A 118 -27.31 -2.56 -13.90
N ARG A 119 -26.11 -2.92 -13.43
CA ARG A 119 -25.87 -3.84 -12.31
C ARG A 119 -25.05 -3.22 -11.17
N ILE A 120 -25.10 -1.90 -11.04
CA ILE A 120 -24.50 -1.21 -9.90
C ILE A 120 -25.27 -1.61 -8.63
N PRO A 121 -24.59 -2.03 -7.55
CA PRO A 121 -25.26 -2.33 -6.30
C PRO A 121 -26.07 -1.14 -5.80
N GLU A 122 -27.33 -1.36 -5.40
CA GLU A 122 -28.25 -0.29 -4.99
C GLU A 122 -27.74 0.49 -3.77
N ASN A 123 -26.97 -0.16 -2.90
CA ASN A 123 -26.38 0.42 -1.70
C ASN A 123 -24.96 0.99 -1.92
N ALA A 124 -24.51 1.10 -3.17
CA ALA A 124 -23.21 1.68 -3.46
C ALA A 124 -23.21 3.19 -3.13
N VAL A 125 -22.17 3.65 -2.46
CA VAL A 125 -21.98 5.05 -2.08
C VAL A 125 -20.81 5.66 -2.88
N PRO A 126 -20.85 6.95 -3.22
CA PRO A 126 -19.71 7.60 -3.86
C PRO A 126 -18.56 7.76 -2.87
N PHE A 127 -17.34 7.47 -3.31
CA PHE A 127 -16.11 7.86 -2.57
C PHE A 127 -15.27 8.88 -3.35
N SER A 128 -15.56 9.07 -4.64
CA SER A 128 -14.99 10.09 -5.50
C SER A 128 -15.98 10.44 -6.62
N THR A 129 -15.61 11.39 -7.50
CA THR A 129 -16.44 11.76 -8.66
C THR A 129 -16.60 10.62 -9.67
N GLU A 130 -15.66 9.67 -9.71
CA GLU A 130 -15.63 8.58 -10.70
C GLU A 130 -15.61 7.19 -10.05
N GLY A 131 -15.85 7.09 -8.74
CA GLY A 131 -15.69 5.86 -7.98
C GLY A 131 -16.77 5.65 -6.93
N LEU A 132 -17.21 4.40 -6.81
CA LEU A 132 -18.20 3.94 -5.85
C LEU A 132 -17.60 2.95 -4.85
N TYR A 133 -18.23 2.79 -3.72
CA TYR A 133 -17.88 1.82 -2.69
C TYR A 133 -19.11 1.00 -2.31
N SER A 134 -18.98 -0.32 -2.20
CA SER A 134 -20.08 -1.18 -1.77
C SER A 134 -19.59 -2.41 -1.02
N LEU A 135 -20.36 -2.79 0.00
CA LEU A 135 -20.26 -4.08 0.69
C LEU A 135 -21.42 -5.02 0.32
N ASP A 136 -22.08 -4.79 -0.82
CA ASP A 136 -23.16 -5.65 -1.28
C ASP A 136 -22.74 -7.13 -1.35
N PRO A 137 -23.55 -8.07 -0.80
CA PRO A 137 -23.21 -9.48 -0.75
C PRO A 137 -22.88 -10.13 -2.10
N GLU A 138 -23.65 -9.84 -3.15
CA GLU A 138 -23.42 -10.43 -4.48
C GLU A 138 -22.22 -9.80 -5.17
N PHE A 139 -22.04 -8.49 -4.98
CA PHE A 139 -20.84 -7.79 -5.43
C PHE A 139 -19.56 -8.36 -4.81
N LEU A 140 -19.53 -8.58 -3.49
CA LEU A 140 -18.37 -9.16 -2.81
C LEU A 140 -18.05 -10.58 -3.33
N LYS A 141 -19.07 -11.42 -3.57
CA LYS A 141 -18.89 -12.75 -4.18
C LYS A 141 -18.28 -12.65 -5.59
N SER A 142 -18.72 -11.67 -6.38
CA SER A 142 -18.18 -11.40 -7.72
C SER A 142 -16.72 -10.96 -7.66
N GLN A 143 -16.38 -10.05 -6.75
CA GLN A 143 -15.02 -9.56 -6.57
C GLN A 143 -14.07 -10.67 -6.11
N ILE A 144 -14.47 -11.53 -5.19
CA ILE A 144 -13.69 -12.70 -4.77
C ILE A 144 -13.44 -13.64 -5.96
N SER A 145 -14.47 -13.90 -6.76
CA SER A 145 -14.35 -14.77 -7.94
C SER A 145 -13.39 -14.20 -8.98
N SER A 146 -13.49 -12.90 -9.24
CA SER A 146 -12.61 -12.20 -10.16
C SER A 146 -11.17 -12.14 -9.65
N SER A 147 -10.98 -11.97 -8.34
CA SER A 147 -9.66 -11.98 -7.70
C SER A 147 -8.96 -13.33 -7.89
N LEU A 148 -9.65 -14.44 -7.56
CA LEU A 148 -9.10 -15.79 -7.71
C LEU A 148 -8.73 -16.10 -9.17
N GLN A 149 -9.55 -15.65 -10.13
CA GLN A 149 -9.26 -15.79 -11.55
C GLN A 149 -7.97 -15.03 -11.94
N ARG A 150 -7.84 -13.76 -11.56
CA ARG A 150 -6.65 -12.95 -11.87
C ARG A 150 -5.39 -13.48 -11.18
N LEU A 151 -5.53 -13.93 -9.94
CA LEU A 151 -4.46 -14.53 -9.15
C LEU A 151 -4.12 -15.97 -9.58
N ARG A 152 -4.92 -16.60 -10.45
CA ARG A 152 -4.73 -17.98 -10.94
C ARG A 152 -4.56 -18.99 -9.80
N THR A 153 -5.41 -18.88 -8.77
CA THR A 153 -5.37 -19.72 -7.56
C THR A 153 -6.78 -20.05 -7.12
N ASP A 154 -6.97 -21.22 -6.52
CA ASP A 154 -8.28 -21.65 -6.00
C ASP A 154 -8.65 -20.97 -4.68
N TYR A 155 -7.64 -20.46 -3.96
CA TYR A 155 -7.84 -19.79 -2.68
C TYR A 155 -6.87 -18.63 -2.44
N VAL A 156 -7.27 -17.72 -1.57
CA VAL A 156 -6.40 -16.75 -0.88
C VAL A 156 -6.40 -17.00 0.62
N ASP A 157 -5.32 -16.59 1.28
CA ASP A 157 -5.10 -16.86 2.69
C ASP A 157 -5.90 -15.90 3.56
N TYR A 158 -5.94 -14.62 3.17
CA TYR A 158 -6.80 -13.63 3.79
C TYR A 158 -7.51 -12.77 2.74
N TYR A 159 -8.79 -12.49 2.97
CA TYR A 159 -9.54 -11.54 2.17
C TYR A 159 -10.10 -10.43 3.05
N LEU A 160 -9.70 -9.19 2.80
CA LEU A 160 -10.05 -8.06 3.67
C LEU A 160 -11.10 -7.16 3.02
N LEU A 161 -11.96 -6.57 3.84
CA LEU A 161 -12.72 -5.40 3.41
C LEU A 161 -11.78 -4.18 3.49
N GLN A 162 -11.61 -3.49 2.37
CA GLN A 162 -10.67 -2.37 2.27
C GLN A 162 -11.37 -1.08 2.68
N ASN A 163 -10.92 -0.47 3.76
CA ASN A 163 -11.41 0.79 4.33
C ASN A 163 -12.94 0.87 4.41
N PRO A 164 -13.60 -0.03 5.15
CA PRO A 164 -15.06 -0.02 5.26
C PRO A 164 -15.61 1.30 5.84
N GLU A 165 -14.79 2.10 6.53
CA GLU A 165 -15.13 3.48 6.91
C GLU A 165 -15.62 4.34 5.74
N VAL A 166 -15.18 4.08 4.51
CA VAL A 166 -15.63 4.77 3.29
C VAL A 166 -17.14 4.58 3.04
N LEU A 167 -17.68 3.42 3.40
CA LEU A 167 -19.12 3.18 3.32
C LEU A 167 -19.86 4.12 4.27
N LEU A 168 -19.38 4.24 5.51
CA LEU A 168 -19.99 5.11 6.51
C LEU A 168 -19.85 6.58 6.11
N GLU A 169 -18.69 7.02 5.63
CA GLU A 169 -18.48 8.35 5.05
C GLU A 169 -19.50 8.65 3.94
N GLY A 170 -19.64 7.75 2.97
CA GLY A 170 -20.58 7.94 1.87
C GLY A 170 -22.05 7.97 2.32
N LEU A 171 -22.42 7.17 3.32
CA LEU A 171 -23.75 7.20 3.93
C LEU A 171 -24.05 8.52 4.65
N LEU A 172 -23.05 9.15 5.28
CA LEU A 172 -23.19 10.46 5.89
C LEU A 172 -23.32 11.56 4.82
N VAL A 173 -22.52 11.48 3.76
CA VAL A 173 -22.53 12.44 2.63
C VAL A 173 -23.87 12.43 1.90
N LEU A 174 -24.44 11.24 1.61
CA LEU A 174 -25.72 11.12 0.90
C LEU A 174 -26.91 11.73 1.67
N ASP A 175 -26.82 11.81 2.99
CA ASP A 175 -27.85 12.38 3.87
C ASP A 175 -27.53 13.82 4.33
N ASP A 176 -26.48 14.43 3.75
CA ASP A 176 -26.00 15.78 4.10
C ASP A 176 -25.72 15.94 5.61
N ILE A 177 -25.10 14.92 6.21
CA ILE A 177 -24.68 14.93 7.61
C ILE A 177 -23.25 15.47 7.69
N THR A 178 -23.11 16.69 8.21
CA THR A 178 -21.82 17.42 8.22
C THR A 178 -21.29 17.73 9.62
N THR A 179 -22.09 17.52 10.66
CA THR A 179 -21.71 17.80 12.05
C THR A 179 -21.75 16.53 12.90
N LYS A 180 -20.82 16.40 13.86
CA LYS A 180 -20.70 15.21 14.72
C LYS A 180 -21.84 15.10 15.75
N GLU A 181 -22.59 16.18 15.98
CA GLU A 181 -23.74 16.24 16.87
C GLU A 181 -25.07 15.86 16.18
N ASP A 182 -25.05 15.52 14.88
CA ASP A 182 -26.26 15.15 14.15
C ASP A 182 -26.87 13.85 14.69
N THR A 183 -28.15 13.92 15.08
CA THR A 183 -28.87 12.80 15.70
C THR A 183 -29.05 11.61 14.76
N ARG A 184 -28.86 11.79 13.45
CA ARG A 184 -28.96 10.74 12.42
C ARG A 184 -27.70 9.87 12.33
N ILE A 185 -26.57 10.29 12.91
CA ILE A 185 -25.30 9.54 12.86
C ILE A 185 -25.48 8.12 13.39
N GLN A 186 -26.17 7.95 14.52
CA GLN A 186 -26.39 6.63 15.11
C GLN A 186 -27.12 5.69 14.14
N ALA A 187 -28.15 6.18 13.45
CA ALA A 187 -28.87 5.39 12.47
C ALA A 187 -27.98 4.97 11.27
N LYS A 188 -27.02 5.81 10.87
CA LYS A 188 -26.03 5.48 9.83
C LYS A 188 -24.98 4.50 10.31
N GLN A 189 -24.54 4.61 11.55
CA GLN A 189 -23.66 3.62 12.17
C GLN A 189 -24.34 2.25 12.30
N ASP A 190 -25.63 2.22 12.65
CA ASP A 190 -26.42 0.99 12.72
C ASP A 190 -26.61 0.37 11.32
N GLN A 191 -26.89 1.19 10.31
CA GLN A 191 -26.96 0.77 8.91
C GLN A 191 -25.63 0.19 8.43
N PHE A 192 -24.52 0.87 8.72
CA PHE A 192 -23.16 0.43 8.41
C PHE A 192 -22.84 -0.90 9.10
N ALA A 193 -23.12 -1.04 10.39
CA ALA A 193 -22.87 -2.25 11.15
C ALA A 193 -23.62 -3.46 10.56
N LYS A 194 -24.88 -3.26 10.14
CA LYS A 194 -25.66 -4.29 9.45
C LYS A 194 -25.04 -4.70 8.12
N GLN A 195 -24.65 -3.74 7.29
CA GLN A 195 -24.01 -4.02 6.00
C GLN A 195 -22.65 -4.73 6.18
N LEU A 196 -21.91 -4.36 7.22
CA LEU A 196 -20.65 -5.01 7.58
C LEU A 196 -20.86 -6.46 8.06
N GLU A 197 -21.90 -6.73 8.85
CA GLU A 197 -22.26 -8.09 9.25
C GLU A 197 -22.66 -8.95 8.05
N ASP A 198 -23.49 -8.43 7.15
CA ASP A 198 -23.89 -9.14 5.94
C ASP A 198 -22.70 -9.45 5.02
N ALA A 199 -21.72 -8.53 4.93
CA ALA A 199 -20.45 -8.79 4.28
C ALA A 199 -19.64 -9.90 4.98
N PHE A 200 -19.59 -9.90 6.31
CA PHE A 200 -18.94 -10.98 7.07
C PHE A 200 -19.63 -12.32 6.88
N VAL A 201 -20.95 -12.37 6.76
CA VAL A 201 -21.69 -13.61 6.43
C VAL A 201 -21.28 -14.16 5.06
N VAL A 202 -21.07 -13.28 4.07
CA VAL A 202 -20.53 -13.71 2.76
C VAL A 202 -19.13 -14.28 2.93
N LEU A 203 -18.25 -13.59 3.65
CA LEU A 203 -16.86 -14.02 3.85
C LEU A 203 -16.79 -15.35 4.63
N GLU A 204 -17.59 -15.52 5.67
CA GLU A 204 -17.72 -16.79 6.41
C GLU A 204 -18.16 -17.94 5.49
N ASN A 205 -19.13 -17.71 4.60
CA ASN A 205 -19.49 -18.71 3.60
C ASN A 205 -18.34 -19.03 2.64
N GLN A 206 -17.57 -18.02 2.21
CA GLN A 206 -16.40 -18.26 1.36
C GLN A 206 -15.31 -19.06 2.09
N CYS A 207 -15.12 -18.82 3.40
CA CYS A 207 -14.25 -19.64 4.26
C CYS A 207 -14.70 -21.11 4.26
N ARG A 208 -16.00 -21.36 4.44
CA ARG A 208 -16.58 -22.72 4.44
C ARG A 208 -16.39 -23.43 3.11
N THR A 209 -16.39 -22.70 2.00
CA THR A 209 -16.09 -23.27 0.66
C THR A 209 -14.59 -23.44 0.38
N GLY A 210 -13.71 -22.97 1.27
CA GLY A 210 -12.26 -23.07 1.12
C GLY A 210 -11.64 -22.05 0.16
N ARG A 211 -12.44 -21.15 -0.43
CA ARG A 211 -11.99 -20.12 -1.37
C ARG A 211 -11.20 -18.99 -0.70
N ILE A 212 -11.44 -18.77 0.58
CA ILE A 212 -10.61 -17.93 1.45
C ILE A 212 -10.29 -18.71 2.73
N ARG A 213 -9.12 -18.52 3.35
CA ARG A 213 -8.77 -19.21 4.62
C ARG A 213 -9.15 -18.41 5.86
N GLY A 214 -9.21 -17.10 5.72
CA GLY A 214 -9.72 -16.18 6.72
C GLY A 214 -10.07 -14.85 6.10
N TYR A 215 -10.70 -13.98 6.88
CA TYR A 215 -11.04 -12.64 6.44
C TYR A 215 -10.72 -11.59 7.51
N GLY A 216 -10.91 -10.33 7.15
CA GLY A 216 -10.54 -9.21 7.99
C GLY A 216 -10.90 -7.86 7.43
N ILE A 217 -10.29 -6.82 8.00
CA ILE A 217 -10.45 -5.42 7.57
C ILE A 217 -9.08 -4.77 7.42
N SER A 218 -8.90 -4.02 6.34
CA SER A 218 -7.85 -2.99 6.25
C SER A 218 -8.51 -1.65 6.55
N SER A 219 -7.98 -0.85 7.48
CA SER A 219 -8.54 0.47 7.78
C SER A 219 -7.45 1.46 8.15
N ASN A 220 -7.64 2.71 7.72
CA ASN A 220 -6.75 3.81 8.07
C ASN A 220 -7.08 4.45 9.43
N VAL A 221 -8.28 4.18 9.97
CA VAL A 221 -8.80 4.80 11.19
C VAL A 221 -9.03 3.79 12.33
N PHE A 222 -8.26 2.69 12.30
CA PHE A 222 -8.25 1.72 13.38
C PHE A 222 -7.81 2.38 14.69
N VAL A 223 -8.69 2.35 15.70
CA VAL A 223 -8.40 2.81 17.07
C VAL A 223 -8.06 4.30 17.18
N GLU A 224 -8.84 5.16 16.52
CA GLU A 224 -9.04 6.49 17.07
C GLU A 224 -10.01 6.37 18.26
N THR A 225 -9.47 6.23 19.49
CA THR A 225 -10.26 6.13 20.72
C THR A 225 -10.95 7.42 21.14
N SER A 226 -10.84 8.50 20.36
CA SER A 226 -11.63 9.70 20.63
C SER A 226 -13.03 9.50 20.09
N ASN A 227 -14.03 9.58 20.97
CA ASN A 227 -15.46 9.74 20.66
C ASN A 227 -15.80 10.92 19.70
N ASP A 228 -14.79 11.57 19.11
CA ASP A 228 -14.89 12.73 18.23
C ASP A 228 -14.88 12.37 16.73
N ASN A 229 -14.52 11.13 16.36
CA ASN A 229 -14.55 10.71 14.96
C ASN A 229 -15.76 9.78 14.67
N PRO A 230 -16.83 10.29 14.01
CA PRO A 230 -18.05 9.53 13.77
C PRO A 230 -17.86 8.34 12.82
N ILE A 231 -16.76 8.30 12.06
CA ILE A 231 -16.44 7.21 11.11
C ILE A 231 -15.51 6.15 11.70
N SER A 232 -15.09 6.30 12.96
CA SER A 232 -14.26 5.30 13.64
C SER A 232 -15.03 3.99 13.88
N ILE A 233 -14.33 2.86 13.74
CA ILE A 233 -14.91 1.53 13.95
C ILE A 233 -14.31 0.91 15.21
N ALA A 234 -15.14 0.72 16.22
CA ALA A 234 -14.72 0.10 17.47
C ALA A 234 -14.32 -1.37 17.23
N CYS A 235 -13.10 -1.75 17.63
CA CYS A 235 -12.59 -3.10 17.33
C CYS A 235 -13.43 -4.20 18.01
N ASP A 236 -13.96 -3.98 19.21
CA ASP A 236 -14.81 -4.96 19.90
C ASP A 236 -16.17 -5.17 19.19
N GLN A 237 -16.66 -4.16 18.47
CA GLN A 237 -17.83 -4.30 17.61
C GLN A 237 -17.52 -5.27 16.45
N LEU A 238 -16.33 -5.19 15.85
CA LEU A 238 -15.92 -6.09 14.76
C LEU A 238 -15.97 -7.56 15.16
N LEU A 239 -15.46 -7.89 16.36
CA LEU A 239 -15.50 -9.27 16.87
C LEU A 239 -16.92 -9.75 17.14
N SER A 240 -17.78 -8.86 17.64
CA SER A 240 -19.19 -9.18 17.88
C SER A 240 -19.93 -9.47 16.56
N LEU A 241 -19.70 -8.64 15.54
CA LEU A 241 -20.25 -8.86 14.19
C LEU A 241 -19.71 -10.15 13.56
N ALA A 242 -18.41 -10.43 13.72
CA ALA A 242 -17.80 -11.67 13.21
C ALA A 242 -18.38 -12.93 13.86
N LYS A 243 -18.63 -12.90 15.18
CA LYS A 243 -19.30 -13.99 15.90
C LYS A 243 -20.72 -14.19 15.39
N SER A 244 -21.50 -13.10 15.28
CA SER A 244 -22.86 -13.15 14.73
C SER A 244 -22.89 -13.74 13.31
N ALA A 245 -21.95 -13.32 12.45
CA ALA A 245 -21.84 -13.85 11.11
C ALA A 245 -21.51 -15.35 11.07
N ALA A 246 -20.60 -15.81 11.94
CA ALA A 246 -20.26 -17.22 12.09
C ALA A 246 -21.47 -18.05 12.54
N ASP A 247 -22.23 -17.56 13.52
CA ASP A 247 -23.46 -18.19 14.01
C ASP A 247 -24.50 -18.32 12.89
N ARG A 248 -24.70 -17.25 12.09
CA ARG A 248 -25.64 -17.23 10.96
C ARG A 248 -25.32 -18.26 9.88
N VAL A 249 -24.06 -18.66 9.71
CA VAL A 249 -23.65 -19.70 8.75
C VAL A 249 -23.43 -21.08 9.39
N GLY A 250 -23.66 -21.21 10.70
CA GLY A 250 -23.43 -22.44 11.45
C GLY A 250 -21.95 -22.86 11.48
N ALA A 251 -21.03 -21.89 11.66
CA ALA A 251 -19.62 -22.15 11.92
C ALA A 251 -19.36 -22.20 13.44
N GLU A 252 -18.53 -23.14 13.90
CA GLU A 252 -18.20 -23.26 15.35
C GLU A 252 -17.40 -22.06 15.87
N THR A 253 -16.57 -21.47 15.02
CA THR A 253 -15.76 -20.29 15.34
C THR A 253 -15.68 -19.37 14.14
N HIS A 254 -15.57 -18.07 14.38
CA HIS A 254 -15.40 -17.09 13.30
C HIS A 254 -14.02 -17.17 12.62
N HIS A 255 -14.00 -16.80 11.34
CA HIS A 255 -12.81 -16.70 10.49
C HIS A 255 -12.29 -15.26 10.32
N PHE A 256 -12.78 -14.31 11.13
CA PHE A 256 -12.11 -13.01 11.29
C PHE A 256 -10.74 -13.22 11.94
N LYS A 257 -9.67 -13.16 11.15
CA LYS A 257 -8.30 -13.56 11.55
C LYS A 257 -7.24 -12.52 11.26
N MET A 258 -7.55 -11.45 10.53
CA MET A 258 -6.55 -10.45 10.16
C MET A 258 -7.10 -9.02 10.22
N ILE A 259 -6.25 -8.08 10.60
CA ILE A 259 -6.45 -6.65 10.35
C ILE A 259 -5.24 -6.06 9.63
N GLN A 260 -5.45 -4.96 8.92
CA GLN A 260 -4.39 -4.14 8.38
C GLN A 260 -4.57 -2.68 8.76
N THR A 261 -3.50 -2.05 9.19
CA THR A 261 -3.51 -0.65 9.60
C THR A 261 -2.17 0.03 9.32
N PRO A 262 -2.15 1.34 9.05
CA PRO A 262 -0.92 2.10 8.97
C PRO A 262 -0.15 2.08 10.29
N ALA A 263 1.15 1.84 10.22
CA ALA A 263 2.05 2.15 11.33
C ALA A 263 3.47 2.38 10.84
N ASN A 264 4.15 3.37 11.42
CA ASN A 264 5.53 3.71 11.10
C ASN A 264 6.13 4.61 12.21
N LEU A 265 7.32 5.17 11.95
CA LEU A 265 8.01 6.03 12.92
C LEU A 265 7.21 7.28 13.33
N LEU A 266 6.32 7.79 12.47
CA LEU A 266 5.52 8.99 12.76
C LEU A 266 4.09 8.62 13.18
N GLU A 267 3.47 7.64 12.52
CA GLU A 267 2.13 7.13 12.83
C GLU A 267 2.21 5.91 13.77
N ARG A 268 2.17 6.16 15.07
CA ARG A 268 2.47 5.16 16.11
C ARG A 268 1.24 4.63 16.86
N SER A 269 0.07 5.21 16.63
CA SER A 269 -1.17 4.92 17.38
C SER A 269 -1.58 3.45 17.38
N ALA A 270 -1.23 2.70 16.33
CA ALA A 270 -1.45 1.26 16.27
C ALA A 270 -0.81 0.49 17.45
N PHE A 271 0.28 1.01 18.03
CA PHE A 271 1.03 0.38 19.13
C PHE A 271 0.69 0.95 20.51
N ASP A 272 -0.19 1.94 20.61
CA ASP A 272 -0.66 2.46 21.90
C ASP A 272 -1.40 1.38 22.68
N SER A 273 -1.55 1.52 24.01
CA SER A 273 -2.15 0.47 24.86
C SER A 273 -3.53 -0.04 24.37
N ASN A 274 -4.33 0.86 23.81
CA ASN A 274 -5.63 0.56 23.20
C ASN A 274 -5.56 0.38 21.67
N GLY A 275 -4.40 0.61 21.06
CA GLY A 275 -4.11 0.53 19.65
C GLY A 275 -4.39 -0.83 19.01
N ALA A 276 -4.53 -0.82 17.69
CA ALA A 276 -4.97 -1.95 16.89
C ALA A 276 -4.05 -3.17 17.04
N ALA A 277 -2.73 -2.98 17.15
CA ALA A 277 -1.77 -4.07 17.30
C ALA A 277 -1.97 -4.83 18.61
N ASN A 278 -2.15 -4.09 19.71
CA ASN A 278 -2.33 -4.67 21.04
C ASN A 278 -3.70 -5.35 21.16
N TRP A 279 -4.74 -4.74 20.58
CA TRP A 279 -6.06 -5.37 20.48
C TRP A 279 -6.01 -6.68 19.65
N ALA A 280 -5.33 -6.68 18.51
CA ALA A 280 -5.22 -7.86 17.66
C ALA A 280 -4.49 -9.00 18.38
N LYS A 281 -3.37 -8.69 19.05
CA LYS A 281 -2.60 -9.65 19.86
C LYS A 281 -3.44 -10.30 20.96
N ARG A 282 -4.22 -9.52 21.73
CA ARG A 282 -5.09 -10.05 22.80
C ARG A 282 -6.17 -11.01 22.28
N ASN A 283 -6.61 -10.83 21.03
CA ASN A 283 -7.68 -11.59 20.43
C ASN A 283 -7.20 -12.68 19.45
N GLY A 284 -5.89 -12.92 19.34
CA GLY A 284 -5.33 -13.93 18.44
C GLY A 284 -5.53 -13.59 16.95
N ILE A 285 -5.58 -12.30 16.62
CA ILE A 285 -5.77 -11.78 15.25
C ILE A 285 -4.41 -11.35 14.71
N ARG A 286 -4.13 -11.69 13.45
CA ARG A 286 -2.92 -11.25 12.74
C ARG A 286 -3.03 -9.78 12.36
N ILE A 287 -1.91 -9.07 12.39
CA ILE A 287 -1.84 -7.68 11.95
C ILE A 287 -0.86 -7.54 10.79
N GLY A 288 -1.29 -6.87 9.72
CA GLY A 288 -0.41 -6.39 8.66
C GLY A 288 -0.21 -4.88 8.79
N ILE A 289 1.05 -4.45 8.86
CA ILE A 289 1.39 -3.02 8.89
C ILE A 289 1.49 -2.48 7.47
N THR A 290 0.66 -1.49 7.17
CA THR A 290 0.73 -0.76 5.89
C THR A 290 1.51 0.53 6.07
N ARG A 291 1.98 1.09 4.95
CA ARG A 291 2.76 2.34 4.91
C ARG A 291 3.97 2.33 5.89
N PRO A 292 4.80 1.26 5.96
CA PRO A 292 5.95 1.23 6.87
C PRO A 292 7.02 2.28 6.51
N PHE A 293 7.03 2.71 5.25
CA PHE A 293 8.02 3.64 4.69
C PHE A 293 7.40 4.92 4.11
N ASN A 294 6.11 5.14 4.29
CA ASN A 294 5.47 6.41 3.96
C ASN A 294 4.64 6.82 5.17
N ALA A 295 4.72 8.08 5.57
CA ALA A 295 4.02 8.58 6.74
C ALA A 295 3.17 9.79 6.39
N TYR A 296 2.14 10.10 7.16
CA TYR A 296 1.55 11.44 7.20
C TYR A 296 2.06 12.16 8.44
N SER A 297 2.65 13.35 8.24
CA SER A 297 3.06 14.22 9.34
C SER A 297 1.98 15.26 9.56
N ASN A 298 1.30 15.17 10.71
CA ASN A 298 0.33 16.18 11.15
C ASN A 298 1.01 17.55 11.40
N ALA A 299 2.29 17.56 11.78
CA ALA A 299 3.04 18.80 12.01
C ALA A 299 3.29 19.59 10.72
N ARG A 300 3.44 18.89 9.59
CA ARG A 300 3.69 19.49 8.27
C ARG A 300 2.49 19.45 7.33
N SER A 301 1.38 18.87 7.76
CA SER A 301 0.19 18.58 6.93
C SER A 301 0.56 17.96 5.58
N CYS A 302 1.57 17.09 5.57
CA CYS A 302 2.08 16.49 4.34
C CYS A 302 2.47 15.02 4.55
N SER A 303 2.46 14.29 3.46
CA SER A 303 3.00 12.93 3.39
C SER A 303 4.53 12.97 3.37
N MET A 304 5.20 11.97 3.92
CA MET A 304 6.66 11.86 3.97
C MET A 304 7.07 10.46 3.54
N ARG A 305 8.27 10.33 2.96
CA ARG A 305 8.86 9.04 2.62
C ARG A 305 10.03 8.75 3.54
N LEU A 306 9.94 7.68 4.32
CA LEU A 306 10.93 7.26 5.32
C LEU A 306 12.08 6.41 4.71
N THR A 307 12.24 6.45 3.38
CA THR A 307 13.32 5.76 2.66
C THR A 307 14.27 6.74 2.03
N ARG A 308 15.55 6.37 2.02
CA ARG A 308 16.60 7.15 1.35
C ARG A 308 16.45 7.00 -0.15
N ALA A 309 16.31 8.11 -0.86
CA ALA A 309 16.48 8.13 -2.30
C ALA A 309 17.98 8.20 -2.65
N PHE A 310 18.34 7.73 -3.83
CA PHE A 310 19.70 7.90 -4.35
C PHE A 310 19.87 9.32 -4.89
N PRO A 311 21.06 9.93 -4.74
CA PRO A 311 21.33 11.23 -5.35
C PRO A 311 21.20 11.12 -6.86
N VAL A 312 20.56 12.12 -7.46
CA VAL A 312 20.46 12.22 -8.91
C VAL A 312 21.67 12.99 -9.42
N THR A 313 22.57 12.29 -10.12
CA THR A 313 23.76 12.90 -10.73
C THR A 313 23.42 13.44 -12.11
N ALA A 314 23.98 14.60 -12.47
CA ALA A 314 23.81 15.21 -13.81
C ALA A 314 22.36 15.59 -14.17
N TYR A 315 21.52 15.86 -13.17
CA TYR A 315 20.11 16.25 -13.33
C TYR A 315 19.90 17.33 -14.40
N GLU A 316 20.64 18.45 -14.30
CA GLU A 316 20.51 19.60 -15.20
C GLU A 316 20.89 19.23 -16.63
N LEU A 317 21.97 18.46 -16.79
CA LEU A 317 22.44 18.00 -18.09
C LEU A 317 21.45 17.03 -18.76
N GLU A 318 20.82 16.14 -18.00
CA GLU A 318 19.78 15.24 -18.52
C GLU A 318 18.54 16.02 -18.96
N LEU A 319 18.10 16.98 -18.13
CA LEU A 319 16.97 17.85 -18.46
C LEU A 319 17.23 18.65 -19.75
N GLU A 320 18.39 19.33 -19.85
CA GLU A 320 18.74 20.11 -21.05
C GLU A 320 18.72 19.26 -22.33
N LYS A 321 19.26 18.03 -22.27
CA LYS A 321 19.26 17.10 -23.41
C LYS A 321 17.85 16.71 -23.83
N ILE A 322 17.00 16.37 -22.87
CA ILE A 322 15.61 15.96 -23.15
C ILE A 322 14.82 17.12 -23.72
N LEU A 323 14.96 18.32 -23.14
CA LEU A 323 14.30 19.52 -23.64
C LEU A 323 14.74 19.87 -25.06
N GLN A 324 16.04 19.80 -25.34
CA GLN A 324 16.57 20.04 -26.68
C GLN A 324 16.01 19.03 -27.68
N ASN A 325 16.02 17.74 -27.34
CA ASN A 325 15.51 16.70 -28.23
C ASN A 325 14.01 16.83 -28.49
N LEU A 326 13.21 17.18 -27.47
CA LEU A 326 11.78 17.45 -27.64
C LEU A 326 11.52 18.65 -28.56
N ASN A 327 12.27 19.75 -28.39
CA ASN A 327 12.12 20.93 -29.25
C ASN A 327 12.54 20.64 -30.70
N ASP A 328 13.66 19.94 -30.90
CA ASP A 328 14.17 19.61 -32.24
C ASP A 328 13.23 18.68 -33.03
N ASN A 329 12.32 17.99 -32.35
CA ASN A 329 11.36 17.05 -32.94
C ASN A 329 9.88 17.52 -32.81
N GLY A 330 9.62 18.82 -32.64
CA GLY A 330 8.25 19.38 -32.70
C GLY A 330 7.35 19.05 -31.50
N MET A 331 7.96 18.76 -30.34
CA MET A 331 7.29 18.52 -29.06
C MET A 331 7.53 19.66 -28.07
N GLU A 332 7.52 20.91 -28.53
CA GLU A 332 7.77 22.12 -27.72
C GLU A 332 6.77 22.26 -26.56
N ASP A 333 5.51 21.87 -26.78
CA ASP A 333 4.46 21.87 -25.74
C ASP A 333 4.82 20.95 -24.57
N LEU A 334 5.32 19.74 -24.88
CA LEU A 334 5.76 18.78 -23.86
C LEU A 334 7.03 19.28 -23.17
N ALA A 335 7.97 19.88 -23.92
CA ALA A 335 9.16 20.51 -23.35
C ALA A 335 8.80 21.65 -22.38
N ALA A 336 7.78 22.45 -22.68
CA ALA A 336 7.27 23.50 -21.81
C ALA A 336 6.70 22.93 -20.50
N VAL A 337 5.94 21.84 -20.58
CA VAL A 337 5.43 21.13 -19.38
C VAL A 337 6.58 20.63 -18.51
N LEU A 338 7.61 20.02 -19.10
CA LEU A 338 8.78 19.54 -18.36
C LEU A 338 9.52 20.69 -17.65
N LYS A 339 9.72 21.82 -18.34
CA LYS A 339 10.31 23.03 -17.73
C LYS A 339 9.47 23.56 -16.58
N GLN A 340 8.15 23.59 -16.73
CA GLN A 340 7.26 24.04 -15.67
C GLN A 340 7.34 23.12 -14.45
N CYS A 341 7.28 21.79 -14.65
CA CYS A 341 7.45 20.81 -13.58
C CYS A 341 8.80 20.97 -12.86
N ASP A 342 9.87 21.22 -13.61
CA ASP A 342 11.20 21.49 -13.05
C ASP A 342 11.23 22.76 -12.19
N SER A 343 10.59 23.85 -12.66
CA SER A 343 10.53 25.12 -11.91
C SER A 343 9.81 24.97 -10.57
N MET A 344 8.81 24.08 -10.50
CA MET A 344 8.02 23.80 -9.30
C MET A 344 8.64 22.71 -8.40
N LYS A 345 9.76 22.09 -8.78
CA LYS A 345 10.33 20.93 -8.03
C LYS A 345 10.64 21.23 -6.56
N GLY A 346 10.95 22.50 -6.26
CA GLY A 346 11.22 22.99 -4.91
C GLY A 346 9.96 23.33 -4.09
N GLU A 347 8.78 23.31 -4.69
CA GLU A 347 7.50 23.61 -4.03
C GLU A 347 6.85 22.34 -3.48
N PHE A 348 7.07 21.18 -4.11
CA PHE A 348 6.50 19.92 -3.64
C PHE A 348 6.95 19.60 -2.22
N LEU A 349 6.00 19.44 -1.32
CA LEU A 349 6.29 19.14 0.09
C LEU A 349 6.81 17.71 0.25
N SER A 350 6.45 16.82 -0.68
CA SER A 350 6.86 15.42 -0.67
C SER A 350 6.81 14.78 -2.05
N ILE A 351 7.35 13.56 -2.13
CA ILE A 351 7.19 12.73 -3.32
C ILE A 351 5.74 12.30 -3.58
N VAL A 352 4.94 12.14 -2.52
CA VAL A 352 3.53 11.75 -2.68
C VAL A 352 2.70 12.94 -3.16
N ASP A 353 3.01 14.14 -2.67
CA ASP A 353 2.46 15.40 -3.18
C ASP A 353 2.74 15.54 -4.70
N PHE A 354 4.01 15.38 -5.10
CA PHE A 354 4.39 15.33 -6.52
C PHE A 354 3.60 14.28 -7.31
N GLN A 355 3.49 13.04 -6.80
CA GLN A 355 2.76 11.95 -7.47
C GLN A 355 1.27 12.27 -7.64
N ASN A 356 0.66 12.93 -6.66
CA ASN A 356 -0.73 13.35 -6.72
C ASN A 356 -0.93 14.46 -7.75
N THR A 357 -0.07 15.49 -7.78
CA THR A 357 -0.11 16.54 -8.80
C THR A 357 0.11 15.99 -10.20
N MET A 358 1.05 15.06 -10.35
CA MET A 358 1.31 14.37 -11.61
C MET A 358 0.05 13.65 -12.09
N SER A 359 -0.56 12.83 -11.24
CA SER A 359 -1.71 12.01 -11.62
C SER A 359 -2.99 12.81 -11.82
N GLY A 360 -3.23 13.83 -10.99
CA GLY A 360 -4.47 14.60 -10.98
C GLY A 360 -4.52 15.76 -11.97
N SER A 361 -3.36 16.31 -12.37
CA SER A 361 -3.33 17.53 -13.19
C SER A 361 -2.40 17.43 -14.39
N ILE A 362 -1.15 16.99 -14.19
CA ILE A 362 -0.13 17.07 -15.25
C ILE A 362 -0.31 15.96 -16.29
N MET A 363 -0.50 14.70 -15.87
CA MET A 363 -0.67 13.56 -16.78
C MET A 363 -1.95 13.66 -17.62
N PRO A 364 -3.11 14.06 -17.09
CA PRO A 364 -4.30 14.33 -17.91
C PRO A 364 -4.04 15.40 -18.97
N TYR A 365 -3.35 16.48 -18.60
CA TYR A 365 -2.99 17.55 -19.54
C TYR A 365 -2.03 17.06 -20.64
N ILE A 366 -0.97 16.32 -20.28
CA ILE A 366 -0.06 15.69 -21.25
C ILE A 366 -0.82 14.74 -22.18
N THR A 367 -1.74 13.94 -21.63
CA THR A 367 -2.54 13.01 -22.42
C THR A 367 -3.37 13.74 -23.47
N GLU A 368 -3.98 14.87 -23.10
CA GLU A 368 -4.77 15.68 -24.02
C GLU A 368 -3.91 16.38 -25.07
N LEU A 369 -2.73 16.90 -24.68
CA LEU A 369 -1.74 17.44 -25.61
C LEU A 369 -1.32 16.40 -26.66
N LEU A 370 -1.04 15.17 -26.22
CA LEU A 370 -0.61 14.10 -27.11
C LEU A 370 -1.71 13.68 -28.10
N LYS A 371 -2.98 13.67 -27.71
CA LYS A 371 -4.11 13.37 -28.62
C LYS A 371 -4.24 14.37 -29.78
N GLN A 372 -3.79 15.60 -29.59
CA GLN A 372 -3.86 16.66 -30.61
C GLN A 372 -2.77 16.53 -31.68
N LYS A 373 -1.74 15.69 -31.45
CA LYS A 373 -0.66 15.47 -32.41
C LYS A 373 -1.05 14.40 -33.43
N GLN A 374 -0.80 14.66 -34.71
CA GLN A 374 -1.09 13.71 -35.79
C GLN A 374 -0.20 12.46 -35.73
N GLU A 375 1.05 12.62 -35.31
CA GLU A 375 1.99 11.52 -35.06
C GLU A 375 2.65 11.70 -33.69
N ILE A 376 2.76 10.61 -32.94
CA ILE A 376 3.42 10.59 -31.63
C ILE A 376 4.66 9.69 -31.73
N ASN A 377 5.83 10.28 -31.50
CA ASN A 377 7.06 9.51 -31.41
C ASN A 377 7.16 8.85 -30.02
N ALA A 378 6.95 7.53 -29.97
CA ALA A 378 7.00 6.76 -28.73
C ALA A 378 8.34 6.85 -27.99
N VAL A 379 9.45 7.07 -28.71
CA VAL A 379 10.78 7.24 -28.09
C VAL A 379 10.84 8.54 -27.30
N LEU A 380 10.35 9.65 -27.87
CA LEU A 380 10.34 10.95 -27.20
C LEU A 380 9.43 10.96 -25.97
N VAL A 381 8.28 10.28 -26.05
CA VAL A 381 7.40 10.08 -24.89
C VAL A 381 8.10 9.24 -23.81
N SER A 382 8.84 8.20 -24.20
CA SER A 382 9.62 7.40 -23.25
C SER A 382 10.74 8.21 -22.60
N GLU A 383 11.39 9.11 -23.32
CA GLU A 383 12.42 10.01 -22.75
C GLU A 383 11.81 11.02 -21.78
N ALA A 384 10.67 11.62 -22.11
CA ALA A 384 9.94 12.52 -21.21
C ALA A 384 9.50 11.79 -19.92
N ASN A 385 9.03 10.54 -20.04
CA ASN A 385 8.74 9.69 -18.88
C ASN A 385 10.00 9.42 -18.04
N GLY A 386 11.14 9.19 -18.68
CA GLY A 386 12.44 9.06 -18.01
C GLY A 386 12.79 10.32 -17.20
N PHE A 387 12.50 11.52 -17.71
CA PHE A 387 12.69 12.75 -16.95
C PHE A 387 11.79 12.83 -15.71
N PHE A 388 10.50 12.47 -15.81
CA PHE A 388 9.63 12.47 -14.64
C PHE A 388 10.13 11.53 -13.54
N ASP A 389 10.71 10.38 -13.90
CA ASP A 389 11.40 9.50 -12.95
C ASP A 389 12.62 10.20 -12.30
N THR A 390 13.43 10.90 -13.09
CA THR A 390 14.58 11.69 -12.62
C THR A 390 14.14 12.80 -11.65
N LEU A 391 13.11 13.58 -12.01
CA LEU A 391 12.50 14.62 -11.17
C LEU A 391 11.93 14.03 -9.87
N GLN A 392 11.20 12.93 -9.95
CA GLN A 392 10.69 12.21 -8.79
C GLN A 392 11.82 11.81 -7.82
N ASN A 393 12.93 11.27 -8.36
CA ASN A 393 14.09 10.89 -7.56
C ASN A 393 14.79 12.11 -6.94
N TRP A 394 14.86 13.23 -7.67
CA TRP A 394 15.42 14.48 -7.16
C TRP A 394 14.60 15.00 -5.97
N ILE A 395 13.27 15.03 -6.10
CA ILE A 395 12.36 15.46 -5.02
C ILE A 395 12.52 14.53 -3.82
N ALA A 396 12.51 13.22 -4.04
CA ALA A 396 12.69 12.25 -2.96
C ALA A 396 14.03 12.41 -2.23
N TYR A 397 15.11 12.70 -2.95
CA TYR A 397 16.44 12.89 -2.37
C TYR A 397 16.52 14.19 -1.56
N ASN A 398 16.07 15.31 -2.12
CA ASN A 398 16.18 16.61 -1.46
C ASN A 398 15.20 16.78 -0.29
N ARG A 399 14.09 16.03 -0.29
CA ARG A 399 13.16 15.99 0.86
C ARG A 399 13.58 15.02 1.95
N TYR A 400 14.48 14.08 1.67
CA TYR A 400 14.92 13.09 2.65
C TYR A 400 15.60 13.73 3.88
N GLU A 401 16.44 14.75 3.71
CA GLU A 401 17.11 15.42 4.84
C GLU A 401 16.12 16.05 5.82
N ALA A 402 15.02 16.63 5.29
CA ALA A 402 13.98 17.21 6.14
C ALA A 402 13.20 16.14 6.93
N VAL A 403 13.07 14.92 6.39
CA VAL A 403 12.51 13.76 7.10
C VAL A 403 13.47 13.29 8.20
N VAL A 404 14.77 13.23 7.89
CA VAL A 404 15.83 12.85 8.85
C VAL A 404 15.84 13.78 10.06
N GLU A 405 15.74 15.09 9.84
CA GLU A 405 15.68 16.08 10.92
C GLU A 405 14.46 15.87 11.83
N GLU A 406 13.28 15.64 11.27
CA GLU A 406 12.06 15.38 12.04
C GLU A 406 12.15 14.10 12.88
N VAL A 407 12.69 13.02 12.30
CA VAL A 407 12.91 11.76 13.04
C VAL A 407 13.97 11.94 14.14
N GLY A 408 15.04 12.69 13.88
CA GLY A 408 16.06 13.00 14.88
C GLY A 408 15.51 13.83 16.05
N LEU A 409 14.58 14.75 15.78
CA LEU A 409 13.86 15.47 16.84
C LEU A 409 13.04 14.51 17.71
N LEU A 410 12.31 13.56 17.11
CA LEU A 410 11.56 12.53 17.85
C LEU A 410 12.45 11.66 18.73
N GLU A 411 13.64 11.28 18.26
CA GLU A 411 14.62 10.55 19.05
C GLU A 411 15.10 11.39 20.25
N SER A 412 15.45 12.66 20.03
CA SER A 412 15.98 13.54 21.06
C SER A 412 15.02 13.76 22.25
N VAL A 413 13.71 13.65 22.00
CA VAL A 413 12.67 13.76 23.03
C VAL A 413 12.21 12.40 23.58
N GLY A 414 12.90 11.31 23.21
CA GLY A 414 12.61 9.94 23.68
C GLY A 414 11.32 9.33 23.12
N ALA A 415 10.74 9.91 22.07
CA ALA A 415 9.45 9.46 21.53
C ALA A 415 9.53 8.09 20.81
N LEU A 416 10.71 7.68 20.35
CA LEU A 416 10.91 6.42 19.60
C LEU A 416 11.08 5.20 20.52
N GLY A 417 11.08 5.39 21.83
CA GLY A 417 11.34 4.33 22.81
C GLY A 417 12.83 4.06 23.00
N ALA A 418 13.19 2.83 23.36
CA ALA A 418 14.55 2.44 23.72
C ALA A 418 15.48 2.14 22.52
N LEU A 419 15.01 2.30 21.28
CA LEU A 419 15.83 2.06 20.10
C LEU A 419 16.55 3.36 19.69
N GLU A 420 17.89 3.34 19.75
CA GLU A 420 18.73 4.43 19.23
C GLU A 420 18.93 4.29 17.72
N TRP A 421 18.93 5.43 17.02
CA TRP A 421 19.23 5.50 15.59
C TRP A 421 20.72 5.75 15.35
N GLY A 422 21.40 4.77 14.77
CA GLY A 422 22.83 4.89 14.48
C GLY A 422 23.13 5.91 13.38
N LYS A 423 24.15 6.75 13.57
CA LYS A 423 24.58 7.77 12.58
C LYS A 423 24.92 7.20 11.18
N ASP A 424 25.32 5.94 11.10
CA ASP A 424 25.63 5.25 9.84
C ASP A 424 24.47 4.35 9.33
N GLU A 425 23.37 4.24 10.09
CA GLU A 425 22.19 3.48 9.72
C GLU A 425 21.26 4.36 8.88
N SER A 426 20.88 3.89 7.69
CA SER A 426 19.89 4.63 6.90
C SER A 426 18.51 4.59 7.56
N LEU A 427 17.70 5.63 7.36
CA LEU A 427 16.38 5.76 7.99
C LEU A 427 15.44 4.56 7.72
N HIS A 428 15.48 3.96 6.53
CA HIS A 428 14.61 2.81 6.23
C HIS A 428 15.05 1.53 6.95
N HIS A 429 16.34 1.33 7.17
CA HIS A 429 16.83 0.21 8.00
C HIS A 429 16.38 0.40 9.45
N PHE A 430 16.53 1.62 9.98
CA PHE A 430 16.07 1.96 11.32
C PHE A 430 14.54 1.82 11.46
N ALA A 431 13.76 2.36 10.52
CA ALA A 431 12.29 2.25 10.49
C ALA A 431 11.83 0.79 10.49
N LEU A 432 12.47 -0.06 9.69
CA LEU A 432 12.17 -1.49 9.65
C LEU A 432 12.51 -2.17 10.99
N ARG A 433 13.69 -1.90 11.55
CA ARG A 433 14.11 -2.40 12.87
C ARG A 433 13.13 -1.97 13.96
N TRP A 434 12.76 -0.70 13.97
CA TRP A 434 11.81 -0.13 14.92
C TRP A 434 10.45 -0.81 14.82
N LEU A 435 9.92 -1.02 13.61
CA LEU A 435 8.65 -1.73 13.42
C LEU A 435 8.71 -3.18 13.91
N LEU A 436 9.78 -3.91 13.58
CA LEU A 436 9.96 -5.30 14.00
C LEU A 436 10.06 -5.43 15.52
N VAL A 437 10.69 -4.47 16.20
CA VAL A 437 10.76 -4.44 17.66
C VAL A 437 9.44 -4.00 18.27
N SER A 438 8.81 -2.93 17.79
CA SER A 438 7.53 -2.43 18.31
C SER A 438 6.39 -3.45 18.16
N ALA A 439 6.39 -4.24 17.08
CA ALA A 439 5.44 -5.33 16.90
C ALA A 439 5.74 -6.57 17.77
N HIS A 440 6.94 -6.67 18.35
CA HIS A 440 7.39 -7.86 19.08
C HIS A 440 7.76 -7.63 20.55
N ASP A 441 7.70 -6.39 21.03
CA ASP A 441 7.99 -6.08 22.42
C ASP A 441 6.99 -6.80 23.32
N LYS A 442 7.47 -7.86 23.99
CA LYS A 442 6.68 -8.65 24.96
C LYS A 442 6.32 -7.84 26.22
N THR A 443 6.99 -6.71 26.44
CA THR A 443 6.76 -5.80 27.57
C THR A 443 5.82 -4.65 27.23
N ARG A 444 5.54 -4.42 25.93
CA ARG A 444 4.44 -3.56 25.49
C ARG A 444 3.20 -4.45 25.22
N PRO A 445 1.98 -3.94 25.47
CA PRO A 445 0.76 -4.75 25.51
C PRO A 445 0.56 -5.69 24.31
#